data_AF-A0A0R3MGR0-F1
#
_entry.id   AF-A0A0R3MGR0-F1
#
_cell.length_a   1.000
_cell.length_b   1.000
_cell.length_c   1.000
_cell.angle_alpha   90.00
_cell.angle_beta   90.00
_cell.angle_gamma   90.00
#
_symmetry.space_group_name_H-M   'P 1'
#
loop_
_entity.id
_entity.type
_entity.pdbx_description
1 polymer ?
#
loop_
_entity_poly.entity_id
_entity_poly.type
_entity_poly.pdbx_seq_one_letter_code
_entity_poly.pdbx_strand_id
1 'polypeptide(L)'
;MARRIGLTSQLIQKYEAGETRISASRLYGIAMQLAVPITWFFDELESKKRQSIESKQTTEAQNWSELVTKRESRQLLELYFGITDERLRRKLMEVAQLLKTTDAE
;
A
#
# COMPACT_ATOMS: atom_id res chain seq x y z
N MET A 1 -14.83 1.95 -32.56
CA MET A 1 -14.12 1.13 -31.55
C MET A 1 -14.32 -0.37 -31.77
N ALA A 2 -15.54 -0.89 -31.73
CA ALA A 2 -15.84 -2.33 -31.76
C ALA A 2 -15.21 -3.15 -32.90
N ARG A 3 -15.27 -2.65 -34.14
CA ARG A 3 -14.64 -3.31 -35.31
C ARG A 3 -13.10 -3.35 -35.24
N ARG A 4 -12.46 -2.40 -34.54
CA ARG A 4 -10.99 -2.37 -34.39
C ARG A 4 -10.49 -3.39 -33.39
N ILE A 5 -11.34 -3.86 -32.48
CA ILE A 5 -10.99 -4.81 -31.41
C ILE A 5 -11.52 -6.23 -31.75
N GLY A 6 -12.28 -6.38 -32.85
CA GLY A 6 -12.87 -7.67 -33.24
C GLY A 6 -13.95 -8.15 -32.26
N LEU A 7 -14.59 -7.22 -31.54
CA LEU A 7 -15.65 -7.50 -30.57
C LEU A 7 -16.99 -6.98 -31.07
N THR A 8 -18.08 -7.67 -30.76
CA THR A 8 -19.42 -7.17 -31.02
C THR A 8 -19.72 -6.00 -30.07
N SER A 9 -20.46 -4.99 -30.53
CA SER A 9 -20.80 -3.81 -29.72
C SER A 9 -21.52 -4.19 -28.42
N GLN A 10 -22.34 -5.24 -28.46
CA GLN A 10 -23.03 -5.79 -27.29
C GLN A 10 -22.06 -6.36 -26.25
N LEU A 11 -20.99 -7.02 -26.70
CA LEU A 11 -20.00 -7.61 -25.78
C LEU A 11 -19.14 -6.53 -25.11
N ILE A 12 -18.88 -5.42 -25.81
CA ILE A 12 -18.21 -4.26 -25.24
C ILE A 12 -19.07 -3.62 -24.16
N GLN A 13 -20.37 -3.43 -24.42
CA GLN A 13 -21.29 -2.94 -23.38
C GLN A 13 -21.33 -3.85 -22.16
N LYS A 14 -21.30 -5.18 -22.35
CA LYS A 14 -21.22 -6.13 -21.23
C LYS A 14 -19.90 -6.08 -20.45
N TYR A 15 -18.80 -5.73 -21.10
CA TYR A 15 -17.52 -5.50 -20.42
C TYR A 15 -17.50 -4.16 -19.68
N GLU A 16 -18.05 -3.10 -20.28
CA GLU A 16 -18.19 -1.78 -19.65
C GLU A 16 -19.11 -1.83 -18.43
N ALA A 17 -20.21 -2.58 -18.50
CA ALA A 17 -21.13 -2.80 -17.39
C ALA A 17 -20.59 -3.78 -16.32
N GLY A 18 -19.44 -4.43 -16.57
CA GLY A 18 -18.86 -5.41 -15.65
C GLY A 18 -19.62 -6.73 -15.53
N GLU A 19 -20.61 -6.97 -16.39
CA GLU A 19 -21.44 -8.19 -16.38
C GLU A 19 -20.67 -9.43 -16.86
N THR A 20 -19.65 -9.24 -17.70
CA THR A 20 -18.81 -10.32 -18.22
C THR A 20 -17.36 -10.12 -17.83
N ARG A 21 -16.71 -11.18 -17.32
CA ARG A 21 -15.27 -11.16 -17.04
C ARG A 21 -14.48 -11.16 -18.34
N ILE A 22 -13.41 -10.37 -18.39
CA ILE A 22 -12.45 -10.35 -19.50
C ILE A 22 -11.16 -11.08 -19.09
N SER A 23 -10.58 -11.87 -20.01
CA SER A 23 -9.29 -12.52 -19.76
C SER A 23 -8.13 -11.53 -19.89
N ALA A 24 -7.05 -11.75 -19.15
CA ALA A 24 -5.87 -10.88 -19.17
C ALA A 24 -5.25 -10.73 -20.58
N SER A 25 -5.20 -11.82 -21.34
CA SER A 25 -4.73 -11.83 -22.74
C SER A 25 -5.56 -10.89 -23.63
N ARG A 26 -6.89 -10.89 -23.45
CA ARG A 26 -7.79 -10.04 -24.24
C ARG A 26 -7.71 -8.57 -23.83
N LEU A 27 -7.62 -8.30 -22.52
CA LEU A 27 -7.41 -6.95 -22.01
C LEU A 27 -6.07 -6.36 -22.51
N TYR A 28 -5.01 -7.17 -22.58
CA TYR A 28 -3.72 -6.79 -23.15
C TYR A 28 -3.82 -6.42 -24.64
N GLY A 29 -4.51 -7.25 -25.43
CA GLY A 29 -4.74 -6.94 -26.85
C GLY A 29 -5.52 -5.64 -27.06
N ILE A 30 -6.47 -5.34 -26.17
CA ILE A 30 -7.20 -4.06 -26.18
C ILE A 30 -6.25 -2.89 -25.86
N ALA A 31 -5.41 -3.03 -24.83
CA ALA A 31 -4.44 -2.00 -24.45
C ALA A 31 -3.49 -1.64 -25.61
N MET A 32 -2.97 -2.66 -26.31
CA MET A 32 -2.14 -2.46 -27.50
C MET A 32 -2.88 -1.71 -28.61
N GLN A 33 -4.13 -2.08 -28.88
CA GLN A 33 -4.94 -1.46 -29.94
C GLN A 33 -5.32 -0.01 -29.64
N LEU A 34 -5.43 0.32 -28.34
CA LEU A 34 -5.67 1.68 -27.86
C LEU A 34 -4.38 2.48 -27.65
N ALA A 35 -3.21 1.87 -27.88
CA ALA A 35 -1.89 2.46 -27.66
C ALA A 35 -1.69 3.01 -26.23
N VAL A 36 -2.27 2.34 -25.23
CA VAL A 36 -2.10 2.68 -23.81
C VAL A 36 -1.41 1.54 -23.06
N PRO A 37 -0.63 1.82 -22.00
CA PRO A 37 -0.15 0.78 -21.09
C PRO A 37 -1.31 0.00 -20.47
N ILE A 38 -1.16 -1.31 -20.27
CA ILE A 38 -2.21 -2.14 -19.65
C ILE A 38 -2.58 -1.66 -18.23
N THR A 39 -1.66 -1.00 -17.53
CA THR A 39 -1.86 -0.41 -16.21
C THR A 39 -2.94 0.65 -16.19
N TRP A 40 -3.20 1.33 -17.31
CA TRP A 40 -4.23 2.36 -17.44
C TRP A 40 -5.63 1.87 -17.01
N PHE A 41 -5.96 0.59 -17.27
CA PHE A 41 -7.23 -0.02 -16.86
C PHE A 41 -7.34 -0.28 -15.35
N PHE A 42 -6.23 -0.18 -14.62
CA PHE A 42 -6.14 -0.47 -13.19
C PHE A 42 -5.85 0.78 -12.35
N ASP A 43 -5.57 1.94 -12.94
CA ASP A 43 -5.23 3.16 -12.20
C ASP A 43 -6.35 3.58 -11.23
N GLU A 44 -7.62 3.47 -11.63
CA GLU A 44 -8.76 3.73 -10.74
C GLU A 44 -8.98 2.65 -9.67
N LEU A 45 -8.54 1.42 -9.94
CA LEU A 45 -8.56 0.35 -8.94
C LEU A 45 -7.45 0.56 -7.92
N GLU A 46 -6.28 1.05 -8.34
CA GLU A 46 -5.22 1.47 -7.43
C GLU A 46 -5.64 2.65 -6.58
N SER A 47 -6.35 3.66 -7.11
CA SER A 47 -6.82 4.78 -6.30
C SER A 47 -7.86 4.35 -5.25
N LYS A 48 -8.80 3.46 -5.60
CA LYS A 48 -9.75 2.86 -4.64
C LYS A 48 -9.08 1.92 -3.63
N LYS A 49 -8.04 1.19 -4.06
CA LYS A 49 -7.22 0.35 -3.18
C LYS A 49 -6.38 1.22 -2.24
N ARG A 50 -5.82 2.35 -2.71
CA ARG A 50 -5.12 3.34 -1.89
C ARG A 50 -6.07 3.98 -0.89
N GLN A 51 -7.29 4.37 -1.27
CA GLN A 51 -8.29 4.89 -0.31
C GLN A 51 -8.69 3.86 0.77
N SER A 52 -8.82 2.58 0.41
CA SER A 52 -9.15 1.51 1.37
C SER A 52 -7.96 1.04 2.22
N ILE A 53 -6.73 1.23 1.72
CA ILE A 53 -5.49 0.95 2.46
C ILE A 53 -5.07 2.15 3.31
N GLU A 54 -5.12 3.38 2.81
CA GLU A 54 -4.92 4.64 3.55
C GLU A 54 -5.92 4.76 4.70
N SER A 55 -7.19 4.42 4.53
CA SER A 55 -8.13 4.46 5.67
C SER A 55 -7.77 3.53 6.84
N LYS A 56 -6.92 2.50 6.62
CA LYS A 56 -6.40 1.63 7.69
C LYS A 56 -4.94 1.90 8.05
N GLN A 57 -4.10 2.27 7.08
CA GLN A 57 -2.67 2.55 7.27
C GLN A 57 -2.41 3.99 7.68
N THR A 58 -3.23 4.96 7.29
CA THR A 58 -3.04 6.37 7.68
C THR A 58 -3.14 6.52 9.19
N THR A 59 -4.01 5.81 9.90
CA THR A 59 -4.06 5.93 11.37
C THR A 59 -2.80 5.42 12.06
N GLU A 60 -2.22 4.30 11.60
CA GLU A 60 -0.99 3.74 12.21
C GLU A 60 0.28 4.42 11.68
N ALA A 61 0.40 4.63 10.38
CA ALA A 61 1.56 5.27 9.75
C ALA A 61 1.65 6.78 10.04
N GLN A 62 0.51 7.49 10.16
CA GLN A 62 0.51 8.88 10.63
C GLN A 62 1.00 8.93 12.08
N ASN A 63 0.53 8.00 12.93
CA ASN A 63 0.96 7.91 14.32
C ASN A 63 2.47 7.58 14.42
N TRP A 64 2.99 6.65 13.62
CA TRP A 64 4.44 6.41 13.54
C TRP A 64 5.22 7.61 12.99
N SER A 65 4.72 8.30 11.96
CA SER A 65 5.37 9.50 11.41
C SER A 65 5.42 10.65 12.42
N GLU A 66 4.35 10.82 13.20
CA GLU A 66 4.25 11.81 14.28
C GLU A 66 5.15 11.41 15.47
N LEU A 67 5.21 10.12 15.80
CA LEU A 67 6.11 9.61 16.82
C LEU A 67 7.58 9.79 16.41
N VAL A 68 7.96 9.51 15.17
CA VAL A 68 9.36 9.65 14.67
C VAL A 68 9.76 11.12 14.49
N THR A 69 8.82 12.04 14.31
CA THR A 69 9.13 13.48 14.19
C THR A 69 9.39 14.16 15.53
N LYS A 70 8.93 13.59 16.66
CA LYS A 70 9.25 14.07 18.01
C LYS A 70 10.76 14.10 18.23
N ARG A 71 11.24 15.08 19.00
CA ARG A 71 12.68 15.24 19.28
C ARG A 71 13.23 14.08 20.12
N GLU A 72 12.44 13.64 21.09
CA GLU A 72 12.79 12.57 22.03
C GLU A 72 12.93 11.21 21.34
N SER A 73 12.06 10.90 20.38
CA SER A 73 12.11 9.64 19.62
C SER A 73 13.31 9.57 18.70
N ARG A 74 13.69 10.68 18.04
CA ARG A 74 14.92 10.74 17.24
C ARG A 74 16.16 10.50 18.08
N GLN A 75 16.24 11.14 19.23
CA GLN A 75 17.34 10.93 20.17
C GLN A 75 17.41 9.48 20.64
N LEU A 76 16.26 8.85 20.93
CA LEU A 76 16.20 7.43 21.30
C LEU A 76 16.66 6.51 20.16
N LEU A 77 16.24 6.79 18.92
CA LEU A 77 16.65 6.02 17.74
C LEU A 77 18.15 6.16 17.47
N GLU A 78 18.70 7.37 17.57
CA GLU A 78 20.14 7.62 17.44
C GLU A 78 20.95 6.83 18.48
N LEU A 79 20.54 6.88 19.75
CA LEU A 79 21.18 6.10 20.81
C LEU A 79 21.07 4.59 20.59
N TYR A 80 19.89 4.11 20.16
CA TYR A 80 19.64 2.69 19.92
C TYR A 80 20.46 2.13 18.74
N PHE A 81 20.53 2.85 17.62
CA PHE A 81 21.34 2.46 16.47
C PHE A 81 22.84 2.67 16.70
N GLY A 82 23.22 3.56 17.62
CA GLY A 82 24.61 3.73 18.07
C GLY A 82 25.16 2.53 18.87
N ILE A 83 24.30 1.64 19.38
CA ILE A 83 24.71 0.42 20.07
C ILE A 83 25.08 -0.65 19.04
N THR A 84 26.38 -0.95 18.93
CA THR A 84 26.90 -1.99 18.01
C THR A 84 26.67 -3.41 18.54
N ASP A 85 26.64 -3.60 19.86
CA ASP A 85 26.42 -4.91 20.48
C ASP A 85 24.94 -5.27 20.57
N GLU A 86 24.56 -6.32 19.86
CA GLU A 86 23.20 -6.87 19.82
C GLU A 86 22.69 -7.33 21.20
N ARG A 87 23.57 -7.74 22.12
CA ARG A 87 23.18 -8.15 23.48
C ARG A 87 22.76 -6.95 24.32
N LEU A 88 23.45 -5.82 24.18
CA LEU A 88 23.10 -4.57 24.87
C LEU A 88 21.79 -4.00 24.32
N ARG A 89 21.59 -4.09 23.00
CA ARG A 89 20.34 -3.68 22.34
C ARG A 89 19.12 -4.46 22.86
N ARG A 90 19.26 -5.78 23.04
CA ARG A 90 18.22 -6.63 23.64
C ARG A 90 17.90 -6.25 25.09
N LYS A 91 18.92 -6.07 25.93
CA LYS A 91 18.74 -5.64 27.32
C LYS A 91 18.04 -4.29 27.44
N LEU A 92 18.37 -3.34 26.57
CA LEU A 92 17.70 -2.03 26.54
C LEU A 92 16.21 -2.18 26.23
N MET A 93 15.86 -3.08 25.32
CA MET A 93 14.46 -3.38 24.99
C MET A 93 13.72 -4.06 26.15
N GLU A 94 14.38 -4.96 26.89
CA GLU A 94 13.82 -5.57 28.10
C GLU A 94 13.52 -4.54 29.18
N VAL A 95 14.43 -3.60 29.41
CA VAL A 95 14.23 -2.50 30.38
C VAL A 95 13.10 -1.58 29.93
N ALA A 96 13.06 -1.20 28.65
CA ALA A 96 11.98 -0.38 28.10
C ALA A 96 10.61 -1.06 28.25
N GLN A 97 10.56 -2.37 28.05
CA GLN A 97 9.35 -3.16 28.24
C GLN A 97 8.92 -3.20 29.72
N LEU A 98 9.88 -3.34 30.64
CA LEU A 98 9.61 -3.32 32.07
C LEU A 98 9.07 -1.96 32.54
N LEU A 99 9.70 -0.87 32.11
CA LEU A 99 9.25 0.49 32.45
C LEU A 99 7.83 0.76 31.91
N LYS A 100 7.53 0.32 30.68
CA LYS A 100 6.18 0.42 30.12
C LYS A 100 5.13 -0.31 30.95
N THR A 101 5.48 -1.47 31.53
CA THR A 101 4.55 -2.23 32.38
C THR A 101 4.40 -1.61 33.78
N THR A 102 5.43 -0.94 34.30
CA THR A 102 5.39 -0.31 35.63
C THR A 102 4.67 1.04 35.64
N ASP A 103 4.70 1.80 34.54
CA ASP A 103 3.94 3.07 34.41
C ASP A 103 2.42 2.84 34.17
N ALA A 104 2.00 1.58 33.97
CA ALA A 104 0.61 1.22 33.69
C ALA A 104 -0.17 0.72 34.93
N GLU A 105 0.48 0.65 36.10
CA GLU A 105 -0.11 0.34 37.42
C GLU A 105 -0.28 1.60 38.26
#